data_AF-A0A7J6SRB8-F1
#
_entry.id   AF-A0A7J6SRB8-F1
#
_cell.length_a   1.000
_cell.length_b   1.000
_cell.length_c   1.000
_cell.angle_alpha   90.00
_cell.angle_beta   90.00
_cell.angle_gamma   90.00
#
_symmetry.space_group_name_H-M   'P 1'
#
loop_
_entity.id
_entity.type
_entity.pdbx_description
1 polymer ?
#
loop_
_entity_poly.entity_id
_entity_poly.type
_entity_poly.pdbx_seq_one_letter_code
_entity_poly.pdbx_strand_id
1 'polypeptide(L)'
;APFPDEICSHLSHDRKGIVSMANTGFNTNCSQFFITLTRQDHLDGRHTIFGSVPESSWHVLSDIAAVKCRKECPCKPVKIFTATIDVDPWENEPLPPGCKIPDRPLIAGDVPARDCTLM
;
A
#
# COMPACT_ATOMS: atom_id res chain seq x y z
N ALA A 1 -1.86 8.92 12.54
CA ALA A 1 -0.59 9.64 12.69
C ALA A 1 0.45 8.94 11.82
N PRO A 2 1.56 9.57 11.41
CA PRO A 2 2.67 8.85 10.81
C PRO A 2 3.22 7.78 11.77
N PHE A 3 3.76 6.69 11.24
CA PHE A 3 4.33 5.58 12.02
C PHE A 3 5.75 5.21 11.54
N PRO A 4 6.57 4.54 12.37
CA PRO A 4 7.97 4.29 12.06
C PRO A 4 8.18 3.28 10.93
N ASP A 5 9.39 3.26 10.36
CA ASP A 5 9.80 2.26 9.38
C ASP A 5 10.12 0.93 10.08
N GLU A 6 9.51 -0.16 9.61
CA GLU A 6 9.77 -1.53 10.05
C GLU A 6 10.65 -2.24 9.02
N ILE A 7 11.97 -2.09 9.14
CA ILE A 7 12.94 -2.65 8.17
C ILE A 7 13.44 -4.01 8.62
N CYS A 8 13.30 -5.02 7.75
CA CYS A 8 13.79 -6.38 7.97
C CYS A 8 14.81 -6.77 6.91
N SER A 9 15.99 -7.24 7.32
CA SER A 9 17.12 -7.56 6.41
C SER A 9 16.86 -8.71 5.44
N HIS A 10 15.87 -9.56 5.72
CA HIS A 10 15.48 -10.69 4.87
C HIS A 10 14.35 -10.34 3.88
N LEU A 11 13.79 -9.13 3.94
CA LEU A 11 12.79 -8.64 2.99
C LEU A 11 13.48 -7.71 2.00
N SER A 12 13.24 -7.95 0.72
CA SER A 12 13.84 -7.19 -0.39
C SER A 12 12.83 -7.01 -1.51
N HIS A 13 12.95 -5.91 -2.26
CA HIS A 13 12.20 -5.64 -3.47
C HIS A 13 12.81 -6.41 -4.66
N ASP A 14 12.98 -7.72 -4.51
CA ASP A 14 13.75 -8.58 -5.42
C ASP A 14 12.97 -9.04 -6.66
N ARG A 15 11.65 -8.90 -6.63
CA ARG A 15 10.74 -9.39 -7.68
C ARG A 15 9.51 -8.49 -7.86
N LYS A 16 8.70 -8.85 -8.85
CA LYS A 16 7.37 -8.26 -9.09
C LYS A 16 6.40 -8.62 -7.97
N GLY A 17 5.50 -7.70 -7.63
CA GLY A 17 4.40 -7.94 -6.70
C GLY A 17 4.76 -7.75 -5.23
N ILE A 18 5.90 -7.14 -4.90
CA ILE A 18 6.20 -6.76 -3.50
C ILE A 18 5.38 -5.52 -3.15
N VAL A 19 4.72 -5.55 -1.98
CA VAL A 19 3.85 -4.47 -1.48
C VAL A 19 4.59 -3.74 -0.36
N SER A 20 4.72 -2.42 -0.49
CA SER A 20 5.58 -1.62 0.37
C SER A 20 5.02 -0.21 0.63
N MET A 21 5.36 0.37 1.77
CA MET A 21 4.88 1.70 2.19
C MET A 21 5.58 2.82 1.43
N ALA A 22 4.80 3.77 0.91
CA ALA A 22 5.33 5.03 0.42
C ALA A 22 5.52 6.00 1.60
N ASN A 23 6.65 6.71 1.59
CA ASN A 23 7.01 7.67 2.62
C ASN A 23 7.69 8.90 1.98
N THR A 24 7.80 9.99 2.75
CA THR A 24 8.49 11.23 2.34
C THR A 24 9.79 11.43 3.12
N GLY A 25 10.37 10.34 3.64
CA GLY A 25 11.49 10.34 4.58
C GLY A 25 11.27 9.34 5.72
N PHE A 26 12.30 9.15 6.54
CA PHE A 26 12.29 8.17 7.62
C PHE A 26 11.11 8.37 8.59
N ASN A 27 10.42 7.28 8.92
CA ASN A 27 9.33 7.24 9.89
C ASN A 27 8.13 8.13 9.53
N THR A 28 7.83 8.28 8.24
CA THR A 28 6.69 9.09 7.76
C THR A 28 5.58 8.26 7.11
N ASN A 29 5.52 6.97 7.42
CA ASN A 29 4.54 6.05 6.83
C ASN A 29 3.11 6.46 7.23
N CYS A 30 2.21 6.49 6.25
CA CYS A 30 0.79 6.77 6.43
C CYS A 30 -0.06 5.70 5.73
N SER A 31 -0.85 6.05 4.73
CA SER A 31 -1.73 5.12 4.01
C SER A 31 -1.34 4.90 2.54
N GLN A 32 -0.35 5.64 2.04
CA GLN A 32 0.14 5.46 0.68
C GLN A 32 1.05 4.23 0.63
N PHE A 33 0.82 3.37 -0.36
CA PHE A 33 1.62 2.18 -0.62
C PHE A 33 1.83 2.04 -2.13
N PHE A 34 2.82 1.23 -2.51
CA PHE A 34 3.07 0.87 -3.90
C PHE A 34 3.28 -0.64 -4.03
N ILE A 35 3.15 -1.12 -5.27
CA ILE A 35 3.40 -2.51 -5.64
C ILE A 35 4.48 -2.52 -6.72
N THR A 36 5.53 -3.32 -6.54
CA THR A 36 6.62 -3.40 -7.52
C THR A 36 6.17 -4.09 -8.80
N LEU A 37 6.57 -3.55 -9.96
CA LEU A 37 6.34 -4.18 -11.26
C LEU A 37 7.54 -5.03 -11.73
N THR A 38 8.72 -4.75 -11.18
CA THR A 38 9.98 -5.44 -11.43
C THR A 38 10.83 -5.41 -10.15
N ARG A 39 12.01 -6.04 -10.16
CA ARG A 39 13.04 -5.90 -9.13
C ARG A 39 13.47 -4.44 -8.95
N GLN A 40 13.56 -3.96 -7.71
CA GLN A 40 13.86 -2.57 -7.31
C GLN A 40 14.71 -2.49 -6.02
N ASP A 41 15.88 -3.13 -6.00
CA ASP A 41 16.76 -3.24 -4.82
C ASP A 41 17.13 -1.91 -4.14
N HIS A 42 17.11 -0.80 -4.87
CA HIS A 42 17.44 0.52 -4.33
C HIS A 42 16.41 1.06 -3.33
N LEU A 43 15.23 0.42 -3.25
CA LEU A 43 14.17 0.74 -2.28
C LEU A 43 14.36 0.00 -0.94
N ASP A 44 15.26 -0.99 -0.90
CA ASP A 44 15.53 -1.77 0.31
C ASP A 44 16.11 -0.91 1.42
N GLY A 45 15.67 -1.15 2.65
CA GLY A 45 16.06 -0.37 3.83
C GLY A 45 15.49 1.06 3.87
N ARG A 46 14.69 1.46 2.88
CA ARG A 46 14.04 2.78 2.82
C ARG A 46 12.52 2.72 2.92
N HIS A 47 11.92 1.62 2.48
CA HIS A 47 10.47 1.43 2.47
C HIS A 47 10.11 0.13 3.20
N THR A 48 9.13 0.19 4.09
CA THR A 48 8.63 -0.97 4.84
C THR A 48 7.87 -1.91 3.92
N ILE A 49 8.41 -3.12 3.74
CA ILE A 49 7.75 -4.22 3.05
C ILE A 49 6.82 -4.93 4.04
N PHE A 50 5.53 -5.01 3.71
CA PHE A 50 4.53 -5.65 4.57
C PHE A 50 3.73 -6.76 3.88
N GLY A 51 3.97 -7.02 2.59
CA GLY A 51 3.27 -8.10 1.89
C GLY A 51 3.74 -8.35 0.46
N SER A 52 3.10 -9.32 -0.18
CA SER A 52 3.29 -9.58 -1.62
C SER A 52 1.99 -10.03 -2.28
N VAL A 53 1.84 -9.70 -3.56
CA VAL A 53 0.73 -10.11 -4.41
C VAL A 53 0.98 -11.55 -4.88
N PRO A 54 0.00 -12.47 -4.73
CA PRO A 54 0.11 -13.82 -5.26
C PRO A 54 0.43 -13.85 -6.75
N GLU A 55 1.29 -14.77 -7.18
CA GLU A 55 1.73 -14.86 -8.58
C GLU A 55 0.57 -15.10 -9.55
N SER A 56 -0.47 -15.80 -9.09
CA SER A 56 -1.71 -16.01 -9.84
C SER A 56 -2.41 -14.71 -10.24
N SER A 57 -2.22 -13.62 -9.48
CA SER A 57 -2.85 -12.31 -9.71
C SER A 57 -1.93 -11.32 -10.44
N TRP A 58 -0.72 -11.72 -10.84
CA TRP A 58 0.24 -10.83 -11.50
C TRP A 58 -0.21 -10.33 -12.88
N HIS A 59 -1.17 -11.00 -13.51
CA HIS A 59 -1.75 -10.50 -14.76
C HIS A 59 -2.42 -9.14 -14.55
N VAL A 60 -3.12 -8.93 -13.42
CA VAL A 60 -3.76 -7.65 -13.07
C VAL A 60 -2.74 -6.54 -12.93
N LEU A 61 -1.58 -6.82 -12.31
CA LEU A 61 -0.48 -5.84 -12.22
C LEU A 61 0.04 -5.45 -13.61
N SER A 62 0.06 -6.40 -14.54
CA SER A 62 0.47 -6.14 -15.93
C SER A 62 -0.57 -5.27 -16.64
N ASP A 63 -1.86 -5.53 -16.42
CA ASP A 63 -2.96 -4.74 -16.99
C ASP A 63 -2.94 -3.30 -16.46
N ILE A 64 -2.70 -3.11 -15.16
CA ILE A 64 -2.54 -1.78 -14.53
C ILE A 64 -1.34 -1.05 -15.13
N ALA A 65 -0.20 -1.74 -15.28
CA ALA A 65 1.02 -1.15 -15.84
C ALA A 65 0.87 -0.74 -17.32
N ALA A 66 -0.03 -1.39 -18.07
CA ALA A 66 -0.31 -1.08 -19.47
C ALA A 66 -1.26 0.13 -19.65
N VAL A 67 -1.84 0.66 -18.57
CA VAL A 67 -2.71 1.83 -18.65
C VAL A 67 -1.91 3.04 -19.12
N LYS A 68 -2.40 3.72 -20.17
CA LYS A 68 -1.76 4.92 -20.70
C LYS A 68 -1.61 5.99 -19.61
N CYS A 69 -0.39 6.43 -19.37
CA CYS A 69 -0.07 7.49 -18.42
C CYS A 69 0.28 8.80 -19.12
N ARG A 70 0.04 9.91 -18.42
CA ARG A 70 0.61 11.22 -18.72
C ARG A 70 1.58 11.56 -17.59
N LYS A 71 2.88 11.50 -17.86
CA LYS A 71 3.92 11.44 -16.81
C LYS A 71 3.66 10.22 -15.92
N GLU A 72 3.57 10.41 -14.60
CA GLU A 72 3.33 9.36 -13.60
C GLU A 72 1.84 9.17 -13.25
N CYS A 73 0.92 9.79 -13.98
CA CYS A 73 -0.52 9.72 -13.69
C CYS A 73 -1.28 8.97 -14.78
N PRO A 74 -2.02 7.89 -14.45
CA PRO A 74 -2.90 7.21 -15.39
C PRO A 74 -3.92 8.16 -16.01
N CYS A 75 -4.04 8.17 -17.35
CA CYS A 75 -5.05 8.97 -18.06
C CYS A 75 -6.48 8.52 -17.71
N LYS A 76 -6.64 7.23 -17.39
CA LYS A 76 -7.87 6.67 -16.83
C LYS A 76 -7.57 6.23 -15.40
N PRO A 77 -8.23 6.81 -14.37
CA PRO A 77 -7.96 6.47 -12.99
C PRO A 77 -8.21 4.97 -12.71
N VAL A 78 -7.21 4.30 -12.14
CA VAL A 78 -7.34 2.95 -11.58
C VAL A 78 -7.78 3.10 -10.12
N LYS A 79 -8.91 2.50 -9.76
CA LYS A 79 -9.52 2.68 -8.43
C LYS A 79 -9.71 1.33 -7.73
N ILE A 80 -9.47 1.32 -6.43
CA ILE A 80 -9.87 0.23 -5.53
C ILE A 80 -11.31 0.52 -5.11
N PHE A 81 -12.24 -0.36 -5.44
CA PHE A 81 -13.66 -0.21 -5.07
C PHE A 81 -13.98 -0.80 -3.71
N THR A 82 -13.39 -1.96 -3.42
CA THR A 82 -13.64 -2.73 -2.21
C THR A 82 -12.35 -3.39 -1.77
N ALA A 83 -12.16 -3.52 -0.46
CA ALA A 83 -11.12 -4.33 0.15
C ALA A 83 -11.78 -5.25 1.18
N THR A 84 -11.45 -6.53 1.14
CA THR A 84 -11.92 -7.54 2.09
C THR A 84 -10.71 -8.11 2.82
N ILE A 85 -10.88 -8.37 4.12
CA ILE A 85 -9.87 -9.04 4.93
C ILE A 85 -10.31 -10.50 5.01
N ASP A 86 -9.54 -11.39 4.38
CA ASP A 86 -9.87 -12.82 4.34
C ASP A 86 -9.52 -13.51 5.66
N VAL A 87 -8.39 -13.12 6.26
CA VAL A 87 -7.90 -13.59 7.55
C VAL A 87 -7.36 -12.38 8.31
N ASP A 88 -7.99 -12.06 9.43
CA ASP A 88 -7.49 -11.04 10.36
C ASP A 88 -6.77 -11.73 11.53
N PRO A 89 -5.43 -11.73 11.59
CA PRO A 89 -4.72 -12.35 12.70
C PRO A 89 -4.84 -11.55 14.01
N TRP A 90 -5.44 -10.35 13.99
CA TRP A 90 -5.67 -9.50 15.16
C TRP A 90 -7.15 -9.42 15.58
N GLU A 91 -8.05 -10.25 15.04
CA GLU A 91 -9.49 -10.19 15.34
C GLU A 91 -9.81 -10.25 16.85
N ASN A 92 -8.99 -10.97 17.62
CA ASN A 92 -9.15 -11.15 19.07
C ASN A 92 -8.23 -10.24 19.92
N GLU A 93 -7.46 -9.36 19.29
CA GLU A 93 -6.55 -8.44 19.98
C GLU A 93 -7.24 -7.10 20.25
N PRO A 94 -6.92 -6.42 21.37
CA PRO A 94 -7.47 -5.10 21.63
C PRO A 94 -6.96 -4.11 20.57
N LEU A 95 -7.88 -3.31 20.03
CA LEU A 95 -7.52 -2.27 19.07
C LEU A 95 -6.48 -1.31 19.67
N PRO A 96 -5.50 -0.85 18.87
CA PRO A 96 -4.59 0.20 19.28
C PRO A 96 -5.36 1.42 19.82
N PRO A 97 -4.82 2.15 20.82
CA PRO A 97 -5.50 3.31 21.40
C PRO A 97 -5.94 4.32 20.34
N GLY A 98 -7.24 4.61 20.30
CA GLY A 98 -7.83 5.56 19.35
C GLY A 98 -8.25 4.99 18.00
N CYS A 99 -7.97 3.70 17.71
CA CYS A 99 -8.56 3.00 16.57
C CYS A 99 -10.00 2.58 16.88
N LYS A 100 -10.90 2.82 15.93
CA LYS A 100 -12.26 2.28 15.94
C LYS A 100 -12.50 1.58 14.62
N ILE A 101 -12.93 0.32 14.67
CA ILE A 101 -13.40 -0.38 13.47
C ILE A 101 -14.73 0.29 13.07
N PRO A 102 -14.90 0.70 11.81
CA PRO A 102 -16.16 1.30 11.38
C PRO A 102 -17.26 0.24 11.31
N ASP A 103 -18.47 0.58 11.77
CA ASP A 103 -19.64 -0.32 11.78
C ASP A 103 -20.12 -0.69 10.35
N ARG A 104 -19.64 0.02 9.33
CA ARG A 104 -19.92 -0.18 7.91
C ARG A 104 -18.68 0.09 7.06
N PRO A 105 -18.61 -0.41 5.81
CA PRO A 105 -17.53 -0.05 4.90
C PRO A 105 -17.37 1.46 4.76
N LEU A 106 -16.13 1.92 4.77
CA LEU A 106 -15.79 3.33 4.54
C LEU A 106 -16.15 3.70 3.09
N ILE A 107 -16.94 4.74 2.92
CA ILE A 107 -17.24 5.34 1.60
C ILE A 107 -16.47 6.64 1.42
N ALA A 108 -16.35 7.09 0.17
CA ALA A 108 -15.72 8.37 -0.15
C ALA A 108 -16.39 9.51 0.63
N GLY A 109 -15.62 10.18 1.51
CA GLY A 109 -16.10 11.24 2.41
C GLY A 109 -16.12 10.85 3.90
N ASP A 110 -16.10 9.56 4.25
CA ASP A 110 -16.04 9.10 5.65
C ASP A 110 -14.68 9.35 6.30
N VAL A 111 -13.62 9.31 5.49
CA VAL A 111 -12.25 9.62 5.93
C VAL A 111 -12.00 11.08 5.58
N PRO A 112 -11.60 11.95 6.53
CA PRO A 112 -11.26 13.33 6.23
C PRO A 112 -10.20 13.32 5.12
N ALA A 113 -10.44 14.09 4.06
CA ALA A 113 -9.48 14.27 2.99
C ALA A 113 -8.22 14.90 3.58
N ARG A 114 -7.29 14.07 4.02
CA ARG A 114 -5.90 14.50 4.19
C ARG A 114 -5.35 14.52 2.79
N ASP A 115 -4.74 15.63 2.44
CA ASP A 115 -4.18 15.85 1.12
C ASP A 115 -3.07 14.80 0.86
N CYS A 116 -3.47 13.66 0.28
CA CYS A 116 -2.58 12.61 -0.17
C CYS A 116 -1.91 13.00 -1.51
N THR A 117 -2.03 14.25 -1.94
CA THR A 117 -1.52 14.76 -3.23
C THR A 117 -0.18 15.47 -3.09
N LEU A 118 0.44 15.51 -1.91
CA LEU A 118 1.79 16.08 -1.74
C LEU A 118 2.86 15.11 -2.26
N MET A 119 3.03 15.12 -3.58
CA MET A 119 4.32 15.04 -4.27
C MET A 119 4.59 16.39 -4.94
#